data_AF-A0A7J3XEM0-F1
#
_entry.id   AF-A0A7J3XEM0-F1
#
_cell.length_a   1.000
_cell.length_b   1.000
_cell.length_c   1.000
_cell.angle_alpha   90.00
_cell.angle_beta   90.00
_cell.angle_gamma   90.00
#
_symmetry.space_group_name_H-M   'P 1'
#
loop_
_entity.id
_entity.type
_entity.pdbx_description
1 polymer ?
#
loop_
_entity_poly.entity_id
_entity_poly.type
_entity_poly.pdbx_seq_one_letter_code
_entity_poly.pdbx_strand_id
1 'polypeptide(L)' 'CRIRKFDFSSHAGRNELFELIERLEPSLVVCIHGDRCEEFAKEVEERYGITAFAPKEGEELKL' A
#
# COMPACT_ATOMS: atom_id res chain seq x y z
N CYS A 1 -35.31 10.74 1.12
CA CYS A 1 -34.62 9.96 0.06
C CYS A 1 -33.59 9.02 0.68
N ARG A 2 -33.32 7.86 0.06
CA ARG A 2 -32.30 6.90 0.52
C ARG A 2 -31.12 6.91 -0.46
N ILE A 3 -29.93 7.23 0.02
CA ILE A 3 -28.69 7.24 -0.77
C ILE A 3 -28.03 5.86 -0.67
N ARG A 4 -27.53 5.33 -1.79
CA ARG A 4 -26.73 4.11 -1.85
C ARG A 4 -25.43 4.39 -2.58
N LYS A 5 -24.30 3.90 -2.04
CA LYS A 5 -22.99 3.88 -2.72
C LYS A 5 -22.74 2.45 -3.17
N PHE A 6 -22.40 2.29 -4.44
CA PHE A 6 -21.84 1.07 -4.99
C PHE A 6 -20.38 1.36 -5.35
N ASP A 7 -19.48 0.44 -5.01
CA ASP A 7 -18.07 0.59 -5.30
C ASP A 7 -17.74 -0.29 -6.51
N PHE A 8 -17.42 0.36 -7.63
CA PHE A 8 -16.97 -0.29 -8.87
C PHE A 8 -15.51 0.03 -9.15
N SER A 9 -14.75 0.42 -8.12
CA SER A 9 -13.32 0.67 -8.25
C SER A 9 -12.61 -0.57 -8.78
N SER A 10 -11.72 -0.39 -9.75
CA SER A 10 -10.83 -1.43 -10.24
C SER A 10 -9.50 -1.49 -9.48
N HIS A 11 -9.35 -0.70 -8.42
CA HIS A 11 -8.16 -0.74 -7.57
C HIS A 11 -8.19 -1.99 -6.69
N ALA A 12 -7.02 -2.58 -6.50
CA ALA A 12 -6.82 -3.62 -5.50
C ALA A 12 -7.18 -3.08 -4.11
N GLY A 13 -7.99 -3.84 -3.38
CA GLY A 13 -8.29 -3.57 -1.99
C GLY A 13 -7.10 -3.92 -1.10
N ARG A 14 -7.30 -3.70 0.19
CA ARG A 14 -6.27 -3.92 1.20
C ARG A 14 -5.77 -5.37 1.27
N ASN A 15 -6.68 -6.34 1.15
CA ASN A 15 -6.31 -7.75 1.26
C ASN A 15 -5.55 -8.20 0.02
N GLU A 16 -5.98 -7.73 -1.16
CA GLU A 16 -5.32 -8.02 -2.43
C GLU A 16 -3.89 -7.44 -2.48
N LEU A 17 -3.66 -6.27 -1.88
CA LEU A 17 -2.32 -5.69 -1.77
C LEU A 17 -1.39 -6.54 -0.87
N PHE A 18 -1.90 -7.08 0.24
CA PHE A 18 -1.11 -7.98 1.09
C PHE A 18 -0.83 -9.32 0.41
N GLU A 19 -1.81 -9.89 -0.27
CA GLU A 19 -1.62 -11.11 -1.07
C GLU A 19 -0.56 -10.91 -2.16
N LEU A 20 -0.55 -9.74 -2.80
CA LEU A 20 0.47 -9.40 -3.79
C LEU A 20 1.88 -9.40 -3.20
N ILE A 21 2.07 -8.81 -2.02
CA ILE A 21 3.37 -8.77 -1.33
C ILE A 21 3.82 -10.17 -0.94
N GLU A 22 2.91 -10.99 -0.38
CA GLU A 22 3.20 -12.36 0.02
C GLU A 22 3.60 -13.24 -1.17
N ARG A 23 2.97 -13.05 -2.34
CA ARG A 23 3.28 -13.82 -3.55
C ARG A 23 4.58 -13.40 -4.24
N LEU A 24 4.93 -12.12 -4.17
CA LEU A 24 6.10 -11.58 -4.86
C LEU A 24 7.37 -11.59 -4.00
N GLU A 25 7.23 -11.65 -2.68
CA GLU A 25 8.34 -11.61 -1.70
C GLU A 25 9.38 -10.51 -2.01
N PRO A 26 8.96 -9.24 -2.16
CA PRO A 26 9.88 -8.17 -2.55
C PRO A 26 10.84 -7.81 -1.42
N SER A 27 12.05 -7.36 -1.77
CA SER A 27 13.02 -6.85 -0.79
C SER A 27 12.73 -5.42 -0.31
N LEU A 28 11.96 -4.65 -1.09
CA LEU A 28 11.57 -3.27 -0.79
C LEU A 28 10.17 -2.98 -1.36
N VAL A 29 9.33 -2.33 -0.57
CA VAL A 29 8.01 -1.83 -1.01
C VAL A 29 7.96 -0.31 -0.88
N VAL A 30 7.55 0.39 -1.94
CA VAL A 30 7.33 1.84 -1.90
C VAL A 30 5.84 2.12 -2.05
N CYS A 31 5.23 2.63 -0.98
CA CYS A 31 3.80 2.89 -0.89
C CYS A 31 3.51 4.33 -1.34
N ILE A 32 2.80 4.47 -2.46
CA ILE A 32 2.40 5.76 -3.04
C ILE A 32 0.92 5.75 -3.42
N HIS A 33 0.40 6.94 -3.74
CA HIS A 33 -0.96 7.12 -4.29
C HIS A 33 -2.09 6.50 -3.42
N GLY A 34 -2.13 6.88 -2.16
CA GLY A 34 -3.21 6.52 -1.24
C GLY A 34 -3.24 7.43 -0.02
N ASP A 35 -4.39 7.50 0.65
CA ASP A 35 -4.59 8.41 1.78
C ASP A 35 -3.81 8.01 3.04
N ARG A 36 -3.38 6.74 3.13
CA ARG A 36 -2.75 6.14 4.31
C ARG A 36 -1.50 5.33 3.96
N CYS A 37 -0.66 5.87 3.08
CA CYS A 37 0.57 5.20 2.62
C CYS A 37 1.55 4.93 3.77
N GLU A 38 1.75 5.89 4.69
CA GLU A 38 2.67 5.73 5.83
C GLU A 38 2.22 4.59 6.77
N GLU A 39 0.93 4.52 7.09
CA GLU A 39 0.36 3.46 7.93
C GLU A 39 0.50 2.09 7.26
N PHE A 40 0.22 2.00 5.95
CA PHE A 40 0.34 0.76 5.21
C PHE A 40 1.79 0.29 5.09
N ALA A 41 2.74 1.20 4.81
CA ALA A 41 4.16 0.89 4.77
C ALA A 41 4.63 0.29 6.10
N LYS A 42 4.33 0.96 7.22
CA LYS A 42 4.67 0.46 8.56
C LYS A 42 4.11 -0.93 8.83
N GLU A 43 2.87 -1.17 8.44
CA GLU A 43 2.25 -2.48 8.63
C GLU A 43 2.88 -3.57 7.77
N VAL A 44 3.30 -3.23 6.55
CA VAL A 44 4.06 -4.15 5.69
C VAL A 44 5.39 -4.54 6.37
N GLU A 45 6.10 -3.58 6.96
CA GLU A 45 7.33 -3.87 7.72
C GLU A 45 7.05 -4.78 8.92
N GLU A 46 6.01 -4.49 9.70
CA GLU A 46 5.63 -5.26 10.89
C GLU A 46 5.21 -6.71 10.55
N ARG A 47 4.51 -6.91 9.42
CA ARG A 47 3.99 -8.22 9.03
C ARG A 47 5.02 -9.10 8.32
N TYR A 48 5.80 -8.52 7.42
CA TYR A 48 6.65 -9.29 6.51
C TYR A 48 8.15 -9.11 6.81
N GLY A 49 8.53 -8.17 7.68
CA GLY A 49 9.93 -7.89 7.98
C GLY A 49 10.71 -7.33 6.79
N ILE A 50 10.01 -6.80 5.78
CA ILE A 50 10.61 -6.19 4.59
C ILE A 50 10.67 -4.68 4.76
N THR A 51 11.64 -4.03 4.13
CA THR A 51 11.71 -2.57 4.13
C THR A 51 10.52 -2.00 3.35
N ALA A 52 9.78 -1.08 3.96
CA ALA A 52 8.69 -0.39 3.27
C ALA A 52 8.70 1.10 3.57
N PHE A 53 8.46 1.91 2.54
CA PHE A 53 8.59 3.36 2.64
C PHE A 53 7.45 4.09 1.93
N ALA A 54 7.00 5.20 2.51
CA ALA A 54 6.01 6.09 1.92
C ALA A 54 6.64 7.49 1.73
N PRO A 55 7.12 7.83 0.52
CA PRO A 55 7.75 9.11 0.27
C PRO A 55 6.76 10.26 0.35
N LYS A 56 7.26 11.42 0.75
CA LYS A 56 6.53 12.69 0.56
C LYS A 56 6.61 13.14 -0.89
N GLU A 57 5.69 13.99 -1.30
CA GLU A 57 5.72 14.58 -2.62
C GLU A 57 7.04 15.33 -2.86
N GLY A 58 7.72 15.00 -3.96
CA GLY A 58 9.02 15.57 -4.30
C GLY A 58 10.23 14.97 -3.57
N GLU A 59 10.04 13.96 -2.72
CA GLU A 59 11.13 13.24 -2.08
C GLU A 59 11.80 12.24 -3.04
N GLU A 60 13.12 12.22 -3.05
CA GLU A 60 13.92 11.33 -3.90
C GLU A 60 14.45 10.13 -3.09
N LEU A 61 14.20 8.93 -3.58
CA LEU A 61 14.75 7.69 -3.05
C LEU A 61 15.99 7.27 -3.84
N LYS A 62 17.07 6.94 -3.12
CA LYS A 62 18.25 6.29 -3.70
C LYS A 62 18.19 4.81 -3.35
N LEU A 63 18.17 3.97 -4.38
CA LEU A 63 18.05 2.52 -4.30
C LEU A 63 19.38 1.83 -4.59
#